data_AF-A0AA38HMK6-F1
#
_entry.id   AF-A0AA38HMK6-F1
#
_cell.length_a   1.000
_cell.length_b   1.000
_cell.length_c   1.000
_cell.angle_alpha   90.00
_cell.angle_beta   90.00
_cell.angle_gamma   90.00
#
_symmetry.space_group_name_H-M   'P 1'
#
loop_
_entity.id
_entity.type
_entity.pdbx_description
1 polymer ?
#
loop_
_entity_poly.entity_id
_entity_poly.type
_entity_poly.pdbx_seq_one_letter_code
_entity_poly.pdbx_strand_id
1 'polypeptide(L)'
;MRVETRKAVVSNAEELVRVISKACTAAMPQVSGGTSKRKQVYWWHEGIKQQRRKCLMARSGYSRALKKEGRENLGKVQREREKYKIEKKTLNTLIQRAKEDKWRQVCEEVQNDTWGLGYQIVMGRLRGQTETISKDLEKEIVSELFLPQEKIEWRPLREEEEVTLFNQEELDRAIAKMKKKKRQEWMA
;
A
#
# COMPACT_ATOMS: atom_id res chain seq x y z
N MET A 1 -15.15 57.21 -43.47
CA MET A 1 -15.68 55.88 -43.11
C MET A 1 -14.64 54.80 -43.40
N ARG A 2 -14.01 54.23 -42.36
CA ARG A 2 -13.49 52.83 -42.29
C ARG A 2 -12.49 52.70 -41.13
N VAL A 3 -12.96 52.34 -39.95
CA VAL A 3 -12.13 51.69 -38.92
C VAL A 3 -13.04 50.82 -38.04
N GLU A 4 -13.39 49.59 -38.45
CA GLU A 4 -14.01 48.62 -37.52
C GLU A 4 -14.16 47.19 -38.08
N THR A 5 -13.07 46.56 -38.55
CA THR A 5 -13.16 45.13 -38.97
C THR A 5 -11.89 44.31 -38.69
N ARG A 6 -11.23 44.50 -37.55
CA ARG A 6 -10.09 43.63 -37.16
C ARG A 6 -10.19 42.93 -35.80
N LYS A 7 -11.18 43.24 -34.95
CA LYS A 7 -11.32 42.63 -33.61
C LYS A 7 -12.29 41.44 -33.50
N ALA A 8 -13.14 41.19 -34.50
CA ALA A 8 -14.20 40.17 -34.38
C ALA A 8 -13.78 38.74 -34.77
N VAL A 9 -12.69 38.56 -35.54
CA VAL A 9 -12.30 37.23 -36.06
C VAL A 9 -11.51 36.41 -35.03
N VAL A 10 -10.77 37.08 -34.13
CA VAL A 10 -9.93 36.41 -33.12
C VAL A 10 -10.78 35.70 -32.04
N SER A 11 -11.99 36.21 -31.75
CA SER A 11 -12.91 35.63 -30.75
C SER A 11 -13.36 34.21 -31.11
N ASN A 12 -13.53 33.89 -32.41
CA ASN A 12 -14.13 32.62 -32.82
C ASN A 12 -13.11 31.46 -32.83
N ALA A 13 -11.85 31.75 -33.17
CA ALA A 13 -10.81 30.72 -33.24
C ALA A 13 -10.39 30.27 -31.82
N GLU A 14 -10.20 31.20 -30.90
CA GLU A 14 -9.86 30.88 -29.51
C GLU A 14 -11.00 30.15 -28.80
N GLU A 15 -12.24 30.55 -29.06
CA GLU A 15 -13.43 29.90 -28.53
C GLU A 15 -13.63 28.49 -29.09
N LEU A 16 -13.39 28.29 -30.40
CA LEU A 16 -13.38 26.98 -31.03
C LEU A 16 -12.31 26.06 -30.43
N VAL A 17 -11.06 26.54 -30.29
CA VAL A 17 -9.97 25.78 -29.66
C VAL A 17 -10.33 25.41 -28.22
N ARG A 18 -11.00 26.31 -27.48
CA ARG A 18 -11.44 26.04 -26.11
C ARG A 18 -12.54 24.98 -26.06
N VAL A 19 -13.53 25.03 -26.95
CA VAL A 19 -14.62 24.04 -27.03
C VAL A 19 -14.08 22.67 -27.43
N ILE A 20 -13.22 22.61 -28.46
CA ILE A 20 -12.56 21.37 -28.88
C ILE A 20 -11.70 20.82 -27.75
N SER A 21 -10.87 21.65 -27.12
CA SER A 21 -10.03 21.22 -25.99
C SER A 21 -10.87 20.66 -24.85
N LYS A 22 -11.99 21.31 -24.51
CA LYS A 22 -12.92 20.87 -23.47
C LYS A 22 -13.57 19.52 -23.83
N ALA A 23 -14.06 19.38 -25.06
CA ALA A 23 -14.63 18.14 -25.57
C ALA A 23 -13.59 17.00 -25.57
N CYS A 24 -12.35 17.28 -25.98
CA CYS A 24 -11.24 16.33 -25.95
C CYS A 24 -10.87 15.93 -24.53
N THR A 25 -10.78 16.86 -23.57
CA THR A 25 -10.51 16.51 -22.16
C THR A 25 -11.65 15.72 -21.50
N ALA A 26 -12.90 15.95 -21.92
CA ALA A 26 -14.06 15.23 -21.41
C ALA A 26 -14.17 13.81 -22.03
N ALA A 27 -13.90 13.68 -23.33
CA ALA A 27 -13.89 12.40 -24.04
C ALA A 27 -12.63 11.58 -23.74
N MET A 28 -11.52 12.25 -23.43
CA MET A 28 -10.23 11.65 -23.06
C MET A 28 -9.81 12.20 -21.69
N PRO A 29 -10.47 11.76 -20.60
CA PRO A 29 -10.04 12.11 -19.26
C PRO A 29 -8.58 11.70 -19.12
N GLN A 30 -7.70 12.69 -18.92
CA GLN A 30 -6.31 12.40 -18.65
C GLN A 30 -6.30 11.52 -17.40
N VAL A 31 -5.76 10.30 -17.53
CA VAL A 31 -5.47 9.45 -16.38
C VAL A 31 -4.59 10.31 -15.49
N SER A 32 -5.15 10.89 -14.43
CA SER A 32 -4.42 11.75 -13.52
C SER A 32 -3.25 10.91 -13.04
N GLY A 33 -2.07 11.24 -13.56
CA GLY A 33 -0.85 10.47 -13.41
C GLY A 33 -0.37 10.56 -11.98
N GLY A 34 -0.98 9.77 -11.12
CA GLY A 34 -0.49 9.41 -9.82
C GLY A 34 -0.84 7.95 -9.69
N THR A 35 0.13 7.08 -9.95
CA THR A 35 0.11 5.69 -9.49
C THR A 35 -0.74 5.61 -8.22
N SER A 36 -1.93 5.00 -8.26
CA SER A 36 -2.64 4.62 -7.04
C SER A 36 -1.56 4.10 -6.12
N LYS A 37 -1.28 4.79 -5.00
CA LYS A 37 -0.03 4.68 -4.22
C LYS A 37 0.20 3.20 -3.99
N ARG A 38 0.96 2.56 -4.88
CA ARG A 38 1.06 1.09 -4.88
C ARG A 38 1.62 0.81 -3.51
N LYS A 39 0.84 0.10 -2.69
CA LYS A 39 1.24 -0.17 -1.31
C LYS A 39 2.65 -0.70 -1.38
N GLN A 40 3.56 0.00 -0.71
CA GLN A 40 4.95 -0.41 -0.71
C GLN A 40 4.98 -1.86 -0.21
N VAL A 41 5.81 -2.68 -0.85
CA VAL A 41 5.89 -4.09 -0.48
C VAL A 41 6.32 -4.17 0.99
N TYR A 42 5.79 -5.12 1.74
CA TYR A 42 5.95 -5.21 3.20
C TYR A 42 7.41 -5.25 3.70
N TRP A 43 8.38 -5.66 2.87
CA TRP A 43 9.82 -5.66 3.16
C TRP A 43 10.56 -4.40 2.66
N TRP A 44 9.86 -3.46 2.02
CA TRP A 44 10.46 -2.23 1.52
C TRP A 44 10.68 -1.23 2.67
N HIS A 45 11.87 -0.63 2.73
CA HIS A 45 12.19 0.40 3.71
C HIS A 45 13.12 1.48 3.11
N GLU A 46 13.29 2.60 3.82
CA GLU A 46 14.03 3.78 3.32
C GLU A 46 15.50 3.45 2.97
N GLY A 47 16.12 2.51 3.67
CA GLY A 47 17.48 2.04 3.37
C GLY A 47 17.62 1.43 1.96
N ILE A 48 16.67 0.58 1.54
CA ILE A 48 16.65 0.04 0.16
C ILE A 48 16.45 1.17 -0.85
N LYS A 49 15.57 2.14 -0.56
CA LYS A 49 15.29 3.26 -1.45
C LYS A 49 16.54 4.12 -1.68
N GLN A 50 17.27 4.46 -0.62
CA GLN A 50 18.52 5.21 -0.71
C GLN A 50 19.59 4.42 -1.49
N GLN A 51 19.75 3.13 -1.18
CA GLN A 51 20.72 2.28 -1.87
C GLN A 51 20.38 2.09 -3.35
N ARG A 52 19.09 1.97 -3.69
CA ARG A 52 18.60 1.89 -5.07
C ARG A 52 18.91 3.17 -5.83
N ARG A 53 18.77 4.35 -5.20
CA ARG A 53 19.16 5.64 -5.80
C ARG A 53 20.66 5.66 -6.13
N LYS A 54 21.53 5.24 -5.19
CA LYS A 54 22.98 5.14 -5.43
C LYS A 54 23.31 4.20 -6.59
N CYS A 55 22.71 3.02 -6.61
CA CYS A 55 22.89 2.05 -7.70
C CYS A 55 22.44 2.58 -9.07
N LEU A 56 21.31 3.29 -9.14
CA LEU A 56 20.83 3.91 -10.38
C LEU A 56 21.74 5.06 -10.84
N MET A 57 22.28 5.85 -9.91
CA MET A 57 23.27 6.89 -10.24
C MET A 57 24.56 6.27 -10.78
N ALA A 58 25.08 5.20 -10.15
CA ALA A 58 26.26 4.49 -10.64
C ALA A 58 26.03 3.85 -12.01
N ARG A 59 24.85 3.24 -12.23
CA ARG A 59 24.46 2.72 -13.56
C ARG A 59 24.44 3.82 -14.62
N SER A 60 23.87 4.98 -14.27
CA SER A 60 23.81 6.12 -15.18
C SER A 60 25.21 6.66 -15.49
N GLY A 61 26.11 6.71 -14.50
CA GLY A 61 27.52 7.06 -14.68
C GLY A 61 28.22 6.13 -15.65
N TYR A 62 28.09 4.81 -15.44
CA TYR A 62 28.62 3.79 -16.34
C TYR A 62 28.07 3.91 -17.77
N SER A 63 26.76 4.05 -17.94
CA SER A 63 26.15 4.21 -19.27
C SER A 63 26.64 5.47 -19.99
N ARG A 64 26.83 6.58 -19.26
CA ARG A 64 27.38 7.83 -19.82
C ARG A 64 28.84 7.68 -20.21
N ALA A 65 29.65 7.03 -19.37
CA ALA A 65 31.06 6.77 -19.67
C ALA A 65 31.21 5.91 -20.93
N LEU A 66 30.38 4.87 -21.07
CA LEU A 66 30.36 4.00 -22.24
C LEU A 66 29.99 4.79 -23.52
N LYS A 67 29.01 5.70 -23.44
CA LYS A 67 28.55 6.51 -24.57
C LYS A 67 29.53 7.61 -24.98
N LYS A 68 30.16 8.29 -24.01
CA LYS A 68 31.03 9.45 -24.27
C LYS A 68 32.47 9.08 -24.57
N GLU A 69 33.03 8.11 -23.86
CA GLU A 69 34.48 7.84 -23.92
C GLU A 69 34.83 6.58 -24.71
N GLY A 70 33.84 5.73 -25.02
CA GLY A 70 34.02 4.60 -25.93
C GLY A 70 35.25 3.76 -25.62
N ARG A 71 36.06 3.47 -26.65
CA ARG A 71 37.34 2.75 -26.54
C ARG A 71 38.53 3.64 -26.15
N GLU A 72 38.40 4.97 -26.18
CA GLU A 72 39.51 5.90 -25.92
C GLU A 72 39.92 5.94 -24.44
N ASN A 73 38.99 5.72 -23.51
CA ASN A 73 39.28 5.80 -22.08
C ASN A 73 38.73 4.60 -21.29
N LEU A 74 39.24 3.42 -21.64
CA LEU A 74 38.88 2.14 -21.00
C LEU A 74 39.04 2.17 -19.47
N GLY A 75 40.05 2.89 -18.96
CA GLY A 75 40.30 3.02 -17.52
C GLY A 75 39.13 3.67 -16.76
N LYS A 76 38.53 4.74 -17.32
CA LYS A 76 37.38 5.41 -16.70
C LYS A 76 36.12 4.55 -16.78
N VAL A 77 35.88 3.92 -17.93
CA VAL A 77 34.75 3.01 -18.12
C VAL A 77 34.81 1.84 -17.13
N GLN A 78 36.01 1.28 -16.91
CA GLN A 78 36.21 0.18 -15.97
C GLN A 78 35.97 0.61 -14.52
N ARG A 79 36.44 1.79 -14.09
CA ARG A 79 36.18 2.34 -12.75
C ARG A 79 34.69 2.52 -12.48
N GLU A 80 33.96 3.12 -13.43
CA GLU A 80 32.50 3.29 -13.32
C GLU A 80 31.75 1.95 -13.32
N ARG A 81 32.24 0.96 -14.09
CA ARG A 81 31.70 -0.41 -14.09
C ARG A 81 31.88 -1.08 -12.73
N GLU A 82 33.05 -0.96 -12.12
CA GLU A 82 33.34 -1.52 -10.79
C GLU A 82 32.47 -0.86 -9.71
N LYS A 83 32.34 0.47 -9.76
CA LYS A 83 31.44 1.22 -8.89
C LYS A 83 30.00 0.73 -9.00
N TYR A 84 29.48 0.59 -10.23
CA TYR A 84 28.14 0.03 -10.45
C TYR A 84 28.02 -1.41 -9.91
N LYS A 85 29.03 -2.26 -10.13
CA LYS A 85 29.05 -3.65 -9.65
C LYS A 85 28.96 -3.71 -8.12
N ILE A 86 29.73 -2.88 -7.42
CA ILE A 86 29.72 -2.78 -5.95
C ILE A 86 28.34 -2.35 -5.46
N GLU A 87 27.82 -1.23 -5.96
CA GLU A 87 26.52 -0.69 -5.53
C GLU A 87 25.37 -1.65 -5.81
N LYS A 88 25.42 -2.39 -6.93
CA LYS A 88 24.46 -3.45 -7.27
C LYS A 88 24.55 -4.63 -6.29
N LYS A 89 25.76 -5.07 -5.95
CA LYS A 89 25.96 -6.15 -4.98
C LYS A 89 25.41 -5.74 -3.61
N THR A 90 25.75 -4.55 -3.14
CA THR A 90 25.24 -3.98 -1.88
C THR A 90 23.73 -3.89 -1.88
N LEU A 91 23.11 -3.42 -2.97
CA LEU A 91 21.65 -3.36 -3.10
C LEU A 91 21.02 -4.75 -2.99
N ASN A 92 21.56 -5.75 -3.69
CA ASN A 92 21.03 -7.11 -3.67
C ASN A 92 21.14 -7.74 -2.28
N THR A 93 22.30 -7.60 -1.62
CA THR A 93 22.50 -8.08 -0.24
C THR A 93 21.53 -7.41 0.73
N LEU A 94 21.31 -6.09 0.59
CA LEU A 94 20.39 -5.35 1.45
C LEU A 94 18.94 -5.77 1.22
N ILE A 95 18.52 -5.99 -0.04
CA ILE A 95 17.18 -6.53 -0.36
C ILE A 95 17.01 -7.93 0.22
N GLN A 96 18.03 -8.80 0.11
CA GLN A 96 17.97 -10.16 0.63
C GLN A 96 17.78 -10.17 2.14
N ARG A 97 18.60 -9.40 2.88
CA ARG A 97 18.47 -9.25 4.33
C ARG A 97 17.12 -8.68 4.73
N ALA A 98 16.66 -7.61 4.09
CA ALA A 98 15.37 -7.00 4.41
C ALA A 98 14.20 -7.97 4.19
N LYS A 99 14.28 -8.85 3.18
CA LYS A 99 13.28 -9.90 2.97
C LYS A 99 13.34 -10.95 4.07
N GLU A 100 14.53 -11.41 4.45
CA GLU A 100 14.74 -12.41 5.51
C GLU A 100 14.26 -11.89 6.87
N ASP A 101 14.66 -10.67 7.24
CA ASP A 101 14.30 -10.01 8.49
C ASP A 101 12.78 -9.82 8.57
N LYS A 102 12.18 -9.30 7.49
CA LYS A 102 10.74 -9.08 7.49
C LYS A 102 9.96 -10.39 7.43
N TRP A 103 10.47 -11.42 6.78
CA TRP A 103 9.87 -12.76 6.79
C TRP A 103 9.89 -13.35 8.19
N ARG A 104 11.01 -13.25 8.91
CA ARG A 104 11.12 -13.69 10.30
C ARG A 104 10.10 -12.98 11.20
N GLN A 105 10.00 -11.66 11.07
CA GLN A 105 9.01 -10.88 11.80
C GLN A 105 7.58 -11.34 11.49
N VAL A 106 7.25 -11.63 10.23
CA VAL A 106 5.92 -12.14 9.85
C VAL A 106 5.65 -13.49 10.51
N CYS A 107 6.64 -14.40 10.57
CA CYS A 107 6.49 -15.69 11.24
C CYS A 107 6.27 -15.54 12.76
N GLU A 108 6.99 -14.62 13.41
CA GLU A 108 6.80 -14.29 14.83
C GLU A 108 5.43 -13.63 15.09
N GLU A 109 4.98 -12.76 14.18
CA GLU A 109 3.66 -12.12 14.26
C GLU A 109 2.53 -13.15 14.15
N VAL A 110 2.64 -14.17 13.28
CA VAL A 110 1.62 -15.22 13.13
C VAL A 110 1.38 -16.02 14.42
N GLN A 111 2.40 -16.17 15.28
CA GLN A 111 2.24 -16.84 16.59
C GLN A 111 1.36 -16.01 17.55
N ASN A 112 1.33 -14.68 17.37
CA ASN A 112 0.60 -13.76 18.24
C ASN A 112 -0.75 -13.31 17.64
N ASP A 113 -0.80 -13.14 16.32
CA ASP A 113 -1.98 -12.74 15.55
C ASP A 113 -2.09 -13.60 14.29
N THR A 114 -2.96 -14.61 14.37
CA THR A 114 -3.21 -15.57 13.30
C THR A 114 -3.87 -14.96 12.06
N TRP A 115 -4.47 -13.77 12.16
CA TRP A 115 -5.17 -13.08 11.07
C TRP A 115 -4.43 -11.83 10.56
N GLY A 116 -3.19 -11.63 11.02
CA GLY A 116 -2.37 -10.47 10.69
C GLY A 116 -1.73 -10.48 9.29
N LEU A 117 -0.54 -9.90 9.18
CA LEU A 117 0.16 -9.71 7.90
C LEU A 117 0.46 -11.04 7.18
N GLY A 118 0.80 -12.09 7.93
CA GLY A 118 1.08 -13.42 7.38
C GLY A 118 -0.13 -14.00 6.64
N TYR A 119 -1.31 -13.97 7.27
CA TYR A 119 -2.57 -14.39 6.66
C TYR A 119 -2.88 -13.58 5.38
N GLN A 120 -2.74 -12.25 5.43
CA GLN A 120 -2.98 -11.39 4.26
C GLN A 120 -2.06 -11.71 3.08
N ILE A 121 -0.79 -12.02 3.33
CA ILE A 121 0.17 -12.41 2.28
C ILE A 121 -0.25 -13.75 1.65
N VAL A 122 -0.59 -14.74 2.45
CA VAL A 122 -1.01 -16.08 1.98
C VAL A 122 -2.31 -15.97 1.19
N MET A 123 -3.32 -15.31 1.74
CA MET A 123 -4.60 -15.12 1.06
C MET A 123 -4.48 -14.30 -0.22
N GLY A 124 -3.59 -13.30 -0.25
CA GLY A 124 -3.29 -12.55 -1.47
C GLY A 124 -2.73 -13.42 -2.60
N ARG A 125 -2.02 -14.51 -2.26
CA ARG A 125 -1.53 -15.50 -3.25
C ARG A 125 -2.60 -16.53 -3.62
N LEU A 126 -3.38 -17.00 -2.65
CA LEU A 126 -4.40 -18.04 -2.85
C LEU A 126 -5.63 -17.53 -3.63
N ARG A 127 -5.94 -16.22 -3.57
CA ARG A 127 -7.11 -15.62 -4.26
C ARG A 127 -7.19 -15.86 -5.77
N GLY A 128 -6.11 -16.30 -6.42
CA GLY A 128 -6.12 -16.68 -7.83
C GLY A 128 -6.38 -18.17 -8.09
N GLN A 129 -6.39 -19.02 -7.06
CA GLN A 129 -6.46 -20.49 -7.17
C GLN A 129 -7.64 -21.13 -6.45
N THR A 130 -8.54 -20.35 -5.86
CA THR A 130 -9.72 -20.94 -5.22
C THR A 130 -10.68 -21.43 -6.30
N GLU A 131 -10.61 -22.72 -6.62
CA GLU A 131 -11.71 -23.42 -7.26
C GLU A 131 -12.94 -23.23 -6.38
N THR A 132 -14.03 -22.72 -6.97
CA THR A 132 -15.31 -22.64 -6.28
C THR A 132 -15.74 -24.05 -5.92
N ILE A 133 -15.62 -24.39 -4.64
CA ILE A 133 -16.12 -25.64 -4.07
C ILE A 133 -17.62 -25.72 -4.40
N SER A 134 -18.09 -26.90 -4.83
CA SER A 134 -19.53 -27.11 -5.05
C SER A 134 -20.29 -26.84 -3.75
N LYS A 135 -21.47 -26.22 -3.84
CA LYS A 135 -22.33 -25.92 -2.68
C LYS A 135 -22.66 -27.17 -1.84
N ASP A 136 -22.64 -28.36 -2.47
CA ASP A 136 -22.92 -29.61 -1.78
C ASP A 136 -21.72 -30.08 -0.95
N LEU A 137 -20.51 -29.97 -1.50
CA LEU A 137 -19.27 -30.25 -0.77
C LEU A 137 -19.03 -29.22 0.34
N GLU A 138 -19.42 -27.96 0.14
CA GLU A 138 -19.38 -26.94 1.19
C GLU A 138 -20.28 -27.31 2.38
N LYS A 139 -21.51 -27.79 2.13
CA LYS A 139 -22.43 -28.25 3.18
C LYS A 139 -21.89 -29.47 3.93
N GLU A 140 -21.29 -30.42 3.20
CA GLU A 140 -20.65 -31.59 3.78
C GLU A 140 -19.50 -31.20 4.73
N ILE A 141 -18.57 -30.36 4.25
CA ILE A 141 -17.46 -29.84 5.06
C ILE A 141 -17.96 -29.08 6.30
N VAL A 142 -18.98 -28.24 6.16
CA VAL A 142 -19.56 -27.50 7.29
C VAL A 142 -20.16 -28.46 8.32
N SER A 143 -20.84 -29.53 7.88
CA SER A 143 -21.42 -30.54 8.77
C SER A 143 -20.37 -31.38 9.51
N GLU A 144 -19.19 -31.59 8.92
CA GLU A 144 -18.07 -32.28 9.57
C GLU A 144 -17.29 -31.37 10.54
N LEU A 145 -17.01 -30.12 10.12
CA LEU A 145 -16.23 -29.18 10.93
C LEU A 145 -17.00 -28.65 12.13
N PHE A 146 -18.32 -28.48 11.99
CA PHE A 146 -19.17 -27.94 13.02
C PHE A 146 -20.22 -28.99 13.38
N LEU A 147 -20.16 -29.48 14.62
CA LEU A 147 -21.20 -30.34 15.17
C LEU A 147 -22.57 -29.65 15.00
N PRO A 148 -23.64 -30.40 14.65
CA PRO A 148 -24.98 -29.84 14.60
C PRO A 148 -25.33 -29.21 15.94
N GLN A 149 -25.26 -27.88 16.02
CA GLN A 149 -25.77 -27.15 17.17
C GLN A 149 -27.28 -27.02 17.00
N GLU A 150 -28.00 -27.19 18.11
CA GLU A 150 -29.40 -26.81 18.15
C GLU A 150 -29.52 -25.35 17.69
N LYS A 151 -30.54 -25.09 16.87
CA LYS A 151 -30.78 -23.76 16.32
C LYS A 151 -30.93 -22.82 17.51
N ILE A 152 -29.95 -21.94 17.71
CA ILE A 152 -30.02 -20.92 18.75
C ILE A 152 -31.16 -20.00 18.33
N GLU A 153 -32.30 -20.16 18.99
CA GLU A 153 -33.35 -19.15 19.03
C GLU A 153 -32.70 -17.95 19.71
N TRP A 154 -32.14 -17.04 18.91
CA TRP A 154 -31.72 -15.73 19.38
C TRP A 154 -32.96 -15.03 19.91
N ARG A 155 -33.22 -15.21 21.20
CA ARG A 155 -34.24 -14.46 21.89
C ARG A 155 -33.78 -13.01 21.77
N PRO A 156 -34.57 -12.11 21.13
CA PRO A 156 -34.27 -10.69 21.24
C PRO A 156 -34.12 -10.39 22.74
N LEU A 157 -33.05 -9.70 23.13
CA LEU A 157 -32.88 -9.28 24.52
C LEU A 157 -34.23 -8.68 24.93
N ARG A 158 -34.87 -9.29 25.93
CA ARG A 158 -36.07 -8.72 26.51
C ARG A 158 -35.68 -7.31 26.94
N GLU A 159 -36.37 -6.27 26.46
CA GLU A 159 -36.11 -4.87 26.83
C GLU A 159 -36.45 -4.57 28.31
N GLU A 160 -36.49 -5.58 29.18
CA GLU A 160 -37.02 -5.48 30.56
C GLU A 160 -36.05 -6.00 31.62
N GLU A 161 -34.75 -5.90 31.39
CA GLU A 161 -33.83 -5.73 32.52
C GLU A 161 -33.44 -4.26 32.54
N GLU A 162 -34.02 -3.51 33.48
CA GLU A 162 -33.55 -2.18 33.86
C GLU A 162 -32.06 -2.31 34.18
N VAL A 163 -31.21 -1.96 33.20
CA VAL A 163 -29.76 -1.98 33.40
C VAL A 163 -29.48 -0.98 34.51
N THR A 164 -29.08 -1.49 35.67
CA THR A 164 -28.74 -0.63 36.80
C THR A 164 -27.62 0.31 36.38
N LEU A 165 -27.85 1.62 36.54
CA LEU A 165 -26.81 2.61 36.30
C LEU A 165 -25.66 2.34 37.27
N PHE A 166 -24.43 2.43 36.77
CA PHE A 166 -23.22 2.23 37.58
C PHE A 166 -23.13 3.31 38.67
N ASN A 167 -22.59 2.93 39.82
CA ASN A 167 -22.44 3.87 40.94
C ASN A 167 -21.10 4.63 40.85
N GLN A 168 -21.01 5.83 41.44
CA GLN A 168 -19.77 6.64 41.40
C GLN A 168 -18.56 5.88 41.96
N GLU A 169 -18.76 5.09 43.02
CA GLU A 169 -17.70 4.28 43.63
C GLU A 169 -17.19 3.14 42.72
N GLU A 170 -18.04 2.63 41.83
CA GLU A 170 -17.63 1.61 40.85
C GLU A 170 -16.79 2.25 39.74
N LEU A 171 -17.17 3.45 39.33
CA LEU A 171 -16.41 4.25 38.36
C LEU A 171 -15.02 4.59 38.89
N ASP A 172 -14.91 5.04 40.14
CA ASP A 172 -13.63 5.36 40.77
C ASP A 172 -12.70 4.14 40.89
N ARG A 173 -13.27 2.98 41.24
CA ARG A 173 -12.53 1.70 41.29
C ARG A 173 -12.04 1.26 39.91
N ALA A 174 -12.83 1.48 38.86
CA ALA A 174 -12.43 1.20 37.49
C ALA A 174 -11.29 2.15 37.04
N ILE A 175 -11.43 3.45 37.30
CA ILE A 175 -10.41 4.47 37.00
C ILE A 175 -9.09 4.13 37.70
N ALA A 176 -9.14 3.70 38.97
CA ALA A 176 -7.95 3.30 39.73
C ALA A 176 -7.16 2.14 39.08
N LYS A 177 -7.85 1.20 38.43
CA LYS A 177 -7.27 0.05 37.71
C LYS A 177 -6.72 0.40 36.32
N MET A 178 -7.00 1.58 35.77
CA MET A 178 -6.54 1.96 34.42
C MET A 178 -5.08 2.39 34.36
N LYS A 179 -4.42 2.18 33.21
CA LYS A 179 -3.04 2.64 32.97
C LYS A 179 -2.94 4.17 33.02
N LYS A 180 -1.89 4.71 33.64
CA LYS A 180 -1.68 6.15 33.96
C LYS A 180 -2.01 7.13 32.81
N LYS A 181 -1.65 6.77 31.57
CA LYS A 181 -1.88 7.60 30.37
C LYS A 181 -3.37 7.84 30.08
N LYS A 182 -4.21 6.79 30.17
CA LYS A 182 -5.66 6.92 29.93
C LYS A 182 -6.40 7.61 31.07
N ARG A 183 -5.86 7.56 32.30
CA ARG A 183 -6.43 8.29 33.45
C ARG A 183 -6.36 9.81 33.28
N GLN A 184 -5.29 10.34 32.69
CA GLN A 184 -5.13 11.78 32.50
C GLN A 184 -5.99 12.35 31.36
N GLU A 185 -6.31 11.55 30.34
CA GLU A 185 -7.18 11.96 29.22
C GLU A 185 -8.66 12.12 29.60
N TRP A 186 -9.14 11.48 30.67
CA TRP A 186 -10.54 11.53 31.11
C TRP A 186 -10.81 12.55 32.23
N MET A 187 -9.75 13.03 32.88
CA MET A 187 -9.81 14.00 33.99
C MET A 187 -9.53 15.45 33.53
N ALA A 188 -9.24 15.66 32.24
CA ALA A 188 -9.00 16.96 31.61
C ALA A 188 -10.21 17.38 30.77
#